data_AF-A0A248KKK2-F1
#
_entry.id   AF-A0A248KKK2-F1
#
_cell.length_a   1.000
_cell.length_b   1.000
_cell.length_c   1.000
_cell.angle_alpha   90.00
_cell.angle_beta   90.00
_cell.angle_gamma   90.00
#
_symmetry.space_group_name_H-M   'P 1'
#
loop_
_entity.id
_entity.type
_entity.pdbx_description
1 polymer ?
#
loop_
_entity_poly.entity_id
_entity_poly.type
_entity_poly.pdbx_seq_one_letter_code
_entity_poly.pdbx_strand_id
1 'polypeptide(L)'
;MVCSPLTGSVSRRYGTPAGEFTLWLAGQGTLYEGDGPANPAISDLRYLVNHSDAPHMNIVGCYCLNSQDEIEQFSVRWEDGCCEIAYQRCGQQQSLTVNV
;
A
#
# COMPACT_ATOMS: atom_id res chain seq x y z
N MET A 1 -1.74 4.40 -17.70
CA MET A 1 -1.88 3.19 -16.87
C MET A 1 -0.49 2.61 -16.64
N VAL A 2 -0.13 2.39 -15.38
CA VAL A 2 1.12 1.76 -14.94
C VAL A 2 0.78 0.36 -14.42
N CYS A 3 1.58 -0.62 -14.78
CA CYS A 3 1.46 -2.00 -14.30
C CYS A 3 2.78 -2.41 -13.65
N SER A 4 2.72 -2.93 -12.43
CA SER A 4 3.91 -3.32 -11.65
C SER A 4 3.62 -4.51 -10.75
N PRO A 5 4.59 -5.41 -10.51
CA PRO A 5 4.40 -6.51 -9.57
C PRO A 5 4.29 -5.97 -8.13
N LEU A 6 3.47 -6.65 -7.32
CA LEU A 6 3.54 -6.61 -5.87
C LEU A 6 4.22 -7.89 -5.41
N THR A 7 5.50 -7.81 -5.07
CA THR A 7 6.29 -8.92 -4.53
C THR A 7 6.98 -8.48 -3.26
N GLY A 8 6.48 -8.94 -2.10
CA GLY A 8 6.98 -8.47 -0.81
C GLY A 8 6.31 -7.15 -0.43
N SER A 9 7.09 -6.09 -0.21
CA SER A 9 6.59 -4.76 0.19
C SER A 9 6.98 -3.68 -0.82
N VAL A 10 6.04 -2.81 -1.18
CA VAL A 10 6.26 -1.68 -2.09
C VAL A 10 5.62 -0.41 -1.52
N SER A 11 6.16 0.77 -1.86
CA SER A 11 5.56 2.05 -1.53
C SER A 11 5.06 2.79 -2.78
N ARG A 12 4.02 3.61 -2.62
CA ARG A 12 3.45 4.50 -3.64
C ARG A 12 3.16 5.85 -3.00
N ARG A 13 3.57 6.94 -3.65
CA ARG A 13 3.33 8.30 -3.17
C ARG A 13 2.26 8.95 -4.04
N TYR A 14 1.26 9.54 -3.39
CA TYR A 14 0.11 10.15 -4.03
C TYR A 14 0.01 11.61 -3.63
N GLY A 15 -0.13 12.50 -4.62
CA GLY A 15 -0.48 13.90 -4.39
C GLY A 15 -1.99 14.10 -4.42
N THR A 16 -2.53 14.81 -3.45
CA THR A 16 -3.95 15.21 -3.38
C THR A 16 -4.05 16.72 -3.16
N PRO A 17 -5.23 17.34 -3.38
CA PRO A 17 -5.44 18.75 -3.02
C PRO A 17 -5.17 19.08 -1.54
N ALA A 18 -5.30 18.08 -0.65
CA ALA A 18 -5.04 18.23 0.78
C ALA A 18 -3.57 17.98 1.17
N GLY A 19 -2.71 17.60 0.22
CA GLY A 19 -1.31 17.26 0.45
C GLY A 19 -0.93 15.89 -0.09
N GLU A 20 0.32 15.49 0.14
CA GLU A 20 0.84 14.20 -0.27
C GLU A 20 0.69 13.15 0.84
N PHE A 21 0.46 11.91 0.45
CA PHE A 21 0.52 10.75 1.34
C PHE A 21 1.28 9.60 0.68
N THR A 22 1.85 8.74 1.51
CA THR A 22 2.50 7.51 1.05
C THR A 22 1.66 6.30 1.49
N LEU A 23 1.49 5.35 0.58
CA LEU A 23 0.86 4.06 0.77
C LEU A 23 1.93 2.98 0.68
N TRP A 24 2.07 2.17 1.72
CA TRP A 24 2.88 0.96 1.74
C TRP A 24 1.96 -0.26 1.60
N LEU A 25 2.31 -1.15 0.68
CA LEU A 25 1.56 -2.36 0.38
C LEU A 25 2.47 -3.56 0.56
N ALA A 26 1.97 -4.59 1.23
CA ALA A 26 2.63 -5.89 1.28
C ALA A 26 1.68 -7.00 0.84
N GLY A 27 2.17 -7.91 0.00
CA GLY A 27 1.39 -9.01 -0.51
C GLY A 27 2.00 -9.64 -1.75
N GLN A 28 1.13 -10.24 -2.57
CA GLN A 28 1.46 -10.83 -3.86
C GLN A 28 0.42 -10.42 -4.89
N GLY A 29 0.84 -10.18 -6.13
CA GLY A 29 -0.06 -9.89 -7.25
C GLY A 29 0.51 -8.90 -8.25
N THR A 30 -0.38 -8.29 -9.02
CA THR A 30 -0.09 -7.26 -10.01
C THR A 30 -0.86 -5.99 -9.67
N LEU A 31 -0.15 -4.88 -9.49
CA LEU A 31 -0.72 -3.57 -9.26
C LEU A 31 -0.97 -2.85 -10.60
N TYR A 32 -2.21 -2.42 -10.80
CA TYR A 32 -2.63 -1.54 -11.88
C TYR A 32 -2.96 -0.17 -11.31
N GLU A 33 -2.32 0.86 -11.84
CA GLU A 33 -2.48 2.24 -11.40
C GLU A 33 -2.78 3.15 -12.58
N GLY A 34 -3.64 4.14 -12.36
CA GLY A 34 -3.96 5.15 -13.35
C GLY A 34 -4.91 6.21 -12.85
N ASP A 35 -5.14 7.20 -13.70
CA ASP A 35 -6.23 8.16 -13.50
C ASP A 35 -7.57 7.48 -13.83
N GLY A 36 -8.61 7.86 -13.11
CA GLY A 36 -9.98 7.33 -13.23
C GLY A 36 -10.50 7.38 -14.67
N PRO A 37 -11.58 6.63 -14.98
CA PRO A 37 -12.02 6.44 -16.35
C PRO A 37 -12.30 7.79 -17.02
N ALA A 38 -12.26 7.80 -18.35
CA ALA A 38 -12.43 8.94 -19.25
C ALA A 38 -13.83 9.62 -19.15
N ASN A 39 -14.26 9.95 -17.93
CA ASN A 39 -15.33 10.87 -17.64
C ASN A 39 -14.69 12.26 -17.53
N PRO A 40 -14.90 13.16 -18.50
CA PRO A 40 -14.30 14.50 -18.47
C PRO A 40 -14.68 15.31 -17.22
N ALA A 41 -15.74 14.92 -16.51
CA ALA A 41 -16.19 15.59 -15.30
C ALA A 41 -15.41 15.17 -14.03
N ILE A 42 -14.62 14.10 -14.08
CA ILE A 42 -13.85 13.58 -12.93
C ILE A 42 -12.41 13.39 -13.38
N SER A 43 -11.62 14.46 -13.25
CA SER A 43 -10.20 14.48 -13.66
C SER A 43 -9.22 14.21 -12.52
N ASP A 44 -9.71 14.11 -11.29
CA ASP A 44 -8.93 14.06 -10.06
C ASP A 44 -8.98 12.70 -9.34
N LEU A 45 -9.77 11.76 -9.85
CA LEU A 45 -9.80 10.40 -9.31
C LEU A 45 -8.59 9.62 -9.81
N ARG A 46 -7.91 8.93 -8.89
CA ARG A 46 -6.90 7.92 -9.22
C ARG A 46 -7.30 6.58 -8.66
N TYR A 47 -6.90 5.51 -9.34
CA TYR A 47 -7.14 4.15 -8.90
C TYR A 47 -5.83 3.40 -8.71
N LEU A 48 -5.86 2.47 -7.77
CA LEU A 48 -4.89 1.40 -7.61
C LEU A 48 -5.66 0.10 -7.40
N VAL A 49 -5.37 -0.91 -8.22
CA VAL A 49 -6.01 -2.22 -8.16
C VAL A 49 -4.94 -3.28 -8.00
N ASN A 50 -5.06 -4.16 -7.00
CA ASN A 50 -4.26 -5.38 -6.91
C ASN A 50 -5.04 -6.54 -7.54
N HIS A 51 -4.44 -7.21 -8.52
CA HIS A 51 -4.96 -8.41 -9.15
C HIS A 51 -4.10 -9.63 -8.79
N SER A 52 -4.74 -10.75 -8.49
CA SER A 52 -4.07 -12.03 -8.28
C SER A 52 -4.95 -13.15 -8.82
N ASP A 53 -4.33 -14.13 -9.48
CA ASP A 53 -5.02 -15.36 -9.93
C ASP A 53 -5.09 -16.42 -8.82
N ALA A 54 -4.50 -16.15 -7.65
CA ALA A 54 -4.55 -17.06 -6.51
C ALA A 54 -5.99 -17.11 -5.91
N PRO A 55 -6.46 -18.30 -5.48
CA PRO A 55 -7.80 -18.45 -4.91
C PRO A 55 -7.97 -17.72 -3.57
N HIS A 56 -6.86 -17.49 -2.86
CA HIS A 56 -6.80 -16.73 -1.63
C HIS A 56 -5.59 -15.79 -1.69
N MET A 57 -5.77 -14.56 -1.25
CA MET A 57 -4.72 -13.55 -1.20
C MET A 57 -4.82 -12.78 0.12
N ASN A 58 -3.66 -12.58 0.74
CA ASN A 58 -3.51 -11.67 1.87
C ASN A 58 -2.81 -10.40 1.39
N ILE A 59 -3.33 -9.25 1.80
CA ILE A 59 -2.76 -7.94 1.50
C ILE A 59 -2.81 -7.06 2.75
N VAL A 60 -1.72 -6.36 3.02
CA VAL A 60 -1.67 -5.29 4.02
C VAL A 60 -1.45 -3.98 3.31
N GLY A 61 -2.28 -2.99 3.63
CA GLY A 61 -2.07 -1.60 3.27
C GLY A 61 -1.85 -0.76 4.51
N CYS A 62 -0.79 0.04 4.53
CA CYS A 62 -0.54 1.07 5.53
C CYS A 62 -0.42 2.42 4.83
N TYR A 63 -1.06 3.46 5.34
CA TYR A 63 -0.95 4.80 4.79
C TYR A 63 -0.70 5.82 5.89
N CYS A 64 0.09 6.85 5.57
CA CYS A 64 0.30 8.00 6.44
C CYS A 64 -0.12 9.27 5.70
N LEU A 65 -1.15 9.94 6.24
CA LEU A 65 -1.67 11.20 5.67
C LEU A 65 -0.80 12.41 6.02
N ASN A 66 0.11 12.29 6.98
CA ASN A 66 1.03 13.36 7.35
C ASN A 66 2.39 13.13 6.68
N SER A 67 2.70 13.96 5.68
CA SER A 67 3.97 13.93 4.96
C SER A 67 5.21 14.18 5.82
N GLN A 68 5.07 14.76 7.02
CA GLN A 68 6.19 14.96 7.96
C GLN A 68 6.54 13.70 8.76
N ASP A 69 5.70 12.68 8.67
CA ASP A 69 5.67 11.50 9.53
C ASP A 69 5.80 10.21 8.68
N GLU A 70 6.78 10.20 7.78
CA GLU A 70 6.97 9.11 6.81
C GLU A 70 7.42 7.81 7.50
N ILE A 71 6.91 6.67 7.01
CA ILE A 71 7.38 5.35 7.42
C ILE A 71 8.66 5.05 6.62
N GLU A 72 9.78 4.99 7.33
CA GLU A 72 11.12 4.79 6.78
C GLU A 72 11.33 3.35 6.30
N GLN A 73 10.76 2.39 7.03
CA GLN A 73 10.83 0.97 6.73
C GLN A 73 9.48 0.33 7.01
N PHE A 74 9.05 -0.56 6.12
CA PHE A 74 7.81 -1.31 6.24
C PHE A 74 8.04 -2.75 5.81
N SER A 75 7.62 -3.69 6.64
CA SER A 75 7.70 -5.12 6.34
C SER A 75 6.51 -5.86 6.94
N VAL A 76 6.12 -6.94 6.28
CA VAL A 76 5.06 -7.83 6.74
C VAL A 76 5.56 -9.26 6.66
N ARG A 77 5.32 -10.02 7.72
CA ARG A 77 5.57 -11.46 7.78
C ARG A 77 4.27 -12.19 8.02
N TRP A 78 4.12 -13.30 7.31
CA TRP A 78 2.96 -14.18 7.39
C TRP A 78 3.42 -15.50 7.99
N GLU A 79 2.92 -15.84 9.18
CA GLU A 79 3.28 -17.07 9.91
C GLU A 79 2.00 -17.68 10.50
N ASP A 80 1.67 -18.93 10.16
CA ASP A 80 0.63 -19.75 10.82
C ASP A 80 -0.69 -19.03 11.21
N GLY A 81 -1.35 -18.40 10.24
CA GLY A 81 -2.63 -17.68 10.49
C GLY A 81 -2.45 -16.34 11.20
N CYS A 82 -1.22 -15.85 11.29
CA CYS A 82 -0.85 -14.60 11.89
C CYS A 82 -0.13 -13.71 10.88
N CYS A 83 -0.38 -12.40 10.99
CA CYS A 83 0.24 -11.35 10.22
C CYS A 83 0.98 -10.42 11.17
N GLU A 84 2.31 -10.45 11.13
CA GLU A 84 3.15 -9.48 11.82
C GLU A 84 3.47 -8.33 10.88
N ILE A 85 3.13 -7.11 11.30
CA ILE A 85 3.41 -5.86 10.59
C ILE A 85 4.45 -5.11 11.40
N ALA A 86 5.63 -4.87 10.83
CA ALA A 86 6.68 -4.10 11.46
C ALA A 86 7.00 -2.86 10.61
N TYR A 87 7.09 -1.70 11.28
CA TYR A 87 7.42 -0.45 10.62
C TYR A 87 8.33 0.44 11.48
N GLN A 88 9.17 1.24 10.82
CA GLN A 88 10.02 2.23 11.47
C GLN A 88 9.55 3.63 11.12
N ARG A 89 9.40 4.48 12.13
CA ARG A 89 9.06 5.89 11.97
C ARG A 89 9.78 6.72 13.03
N CYS A 90 10.37 7.84 12.61
CA CYS A 90 11.12 8.75 13.49
C CYS A 90 12.23 8.03 14.27
N GLY A 91 12.91 7.07 13.61
CA GLY A 91 13.92 6.22 14.25
C GLY A 91 13.39 5.22 15.30
N GLN A 92 12.07 5.11 15.49
CA GLN A 92 11.46 4.13 16.38
C GLN A 92 10.84 2.99 15.60
N GLN A 93 11.14 1.76 16.02
CA GLN A 93 10.51 0.56 15.48
C GLN A 93 9.21 0.27 16.23
N GLN A 94 8.16 -0.06 15.48
CA GLN A 94 6.85 -0.46 15.95
C GLN A 94 6.50 -1.81 15.33
N SER A 95 5.77 -2.65 16.07
CA SER A 95 5.23 -3.90 15.56
C SER A 95 3.78 -4.10 16.01
N LEU A 96 2.99 -4.69 15.12
CA LEU A 96 1.60 -5.08 15.35
C LEU A 96 1.42 -6.52 14.88
N THR A 97 0.62 -7.26 15.62
CA THR A 97 0.25 -8.63 15.29
C THR A 97 -1.25 -8.70 15.04
N VAL A 98 -1.64 -9.27 13.91
CA VAL A 98 -3.04 -9.45 13.51
C VAL A 98 -3.29 -10.95 13.29
N ASN A 99 -4.26 -11.52 13.99
CA ASN A 99 -4.72 -12.89 13.76
C ASN A 99 -5.70 -12.90 12.58
N VAL A 100 -5.48 -13.78 11.60
CA VAL A 100 -6.18 -13.83 10.30
C VAL A 100 -6.98 -15.13 10.18
#